data_AF-A0A971E348-F1
#
_entry.id   AF-A0A971E348-F1
#
_cell.length_a   1.000
_cell.length_b   1.000
_cell.length_c   1.000
_cell.angle_alpha   90.00
_cell.angle_beta   90.00
_cell.angle_gamma   90.00
#
_symmetry.space_group_name_H-M   'P 1'
#
loop_
_entity.id
_entity.type
_entity.pdbx_description
1 polymer ?
#
loop_
_entity_poly.entity_id
_entity_poly.type
_entity_poly.pdbx_seq_one_letter_code
_entity_poly.pdbx_strand_id
1 'polypeptide(L)'
;MKIDIRPIMETKGATLPLAFAQVLDDVQDPGCVVRFKGPVNVSGQLTNTGDCIMLTGDARVTVEMLCDRCVEPFECLVETKLEYGYVDA
;
A
#
# COMPACT_ATOMS: atom_id res chain seq x y z
N MET A 1 -3.24 0.35 10.29
CA MET A 1 -1.84 0.08 10.68
C MET A 1 -1.27 1.37 11.33
N LYS A 2 -0.34 1.31 12.29
CA LYS A 2 0.41 2.47 12.82
C LYS A 2 1.93 2.21 12.80
N ILE A 3 2.75 3.11 12.22
CA ILE A 3 4.22 3.03 12.21
C ILE A 3 4.77 4.10 13.15
N ASP A 4 5.75 3.73 13.97
CA ASP A 4 6.49 4.68 14.79
C ASP A 4 7.61 5.34 13.96
N ILE A 5 7.44 6.63 13.66
CA ILE A 5 8.39 7.41 12.85
C ILE A 5 9.42 8.18 13.69
N ARG A 6 9.29 8.18 15.03
CA ARG A 6 10.20 8.89 15.94
C ARG A 6 11.69 8.64 15.65
N PRO A 7 12.14 7.42 15.27
CA PRO A 7 13.56 7.17 14.98
C PRO A 7 14.17 8.00 13.86
N ILE A 8 13.36 8.54 12.93
CA ILE A 8 13.84 9.29 11.77
C ILE A 8 13.47 10.78 11.80
N MET A 9 12.70 11.24 12.80
CA MET A 9 12.16 12.60 12.82
C MET A 9 13.21 13.69 12.97
N GLU A 10 14.28 13.46 13.74
CA GLU A 10 15.26 14.50 14.06
C GLU A 10 16.34 14.68 12.99
N THR A 11 16.53 13.69 12.13
CA THR A 11 17.64 13.66 11.16
C THR A 11 17.12 13.66 9.73
N LYS A 12 17.33 14.78 9.02
CA LYS A 12 17.09 14.85 7.57
C LYS A 12 17.95 13.82 6.83
N GLY A 13 17.32 13.05 5.95
CA GLY A 13 17.92 11.95 5.22
C GLY A 13 17.88 10.60 5.95
N ALA A 14 17.43 10.55 7.22
CA ALA A 14 17.30 9.29 7.94
C ALA A 14 16.18 8.43 7.32
N THR A 15 16.43 7.12 7.23
CA THR A 15 15.53 6.14 6.65
C THR A 15 15.11 5.08 7.66
N LEU A 16 13.88 4.60 7.54
CA LEU A 16 13.33 3.50 8.33
C LEU A 16 12.77 2.45 7.37
N PRO A 17 13.33 1.22 7.34
CA PRO A 17 12.76 0.15 6.52
C PRO A 17 11.36 -0.21 7.00
N LEU A 18 10.51 -0.58 6.06
CA LEU A 18 9.10 -0.87 6.28
C LEU A 18 8.73 -2.18 5.61
N ALA A 19 8.12 -3.08 6.38
CA ALA A 19 7.50 -4.29 5.86
C ALA A 19 6.30 -4.65 6.73
N PHE A 20 5.11 -4.72 6.13
CA PHE A 20 3.91 -5.15 6.84
C PHE A 20 2.88 -5.75 5.87
N ALA A 21 1.92 -6.47 6.44
CA ALA A 21 0.78 -7.00 5.74
C ALA A 21 -0.50 -6.39 6.34
N GLN A 22 -1.44 -5.95 5.49
CA GLN A 22 -2.69 -5.35 5.94
C GLN A 22 -3.88 -5.99 5.23
N VAL A 23 -4.86 -6.44 6.00
CA VAL A 23 -6.18 -6.84 5.47
C VAL A 23 -6.96 -5.56 5.16
N LEU A 24 -7.47 -5.47 3.94
CA LEU A 24 -8.34 -4.39 3.46
C LEU A 24 -9.72 -4.96 3.17
N ASP A 25 -10.74 -4.12 3.31
CA ASP A 25 -12.10 -4.45 2.90
C ASP A 25 -12.19 -4.50 1.38
N ASP A 26 -13.05 -5.37 0.86
CA ASP A 26 -13.33 -5.48 -0.57
C ASP A 26 -13.82 -4.15 -1.14
N VAL A 27 -13.35 -3.80 -2.34
CA VAL A 27 -13.78 -2.59 -3.03
C VAL A 27 -15.07 -2.89 -3.79
N GLN A 28 -16.11 -2.12 -3.51
CA GLN A 28 -17.40 -2.20 -4.18
C GLN A 28 -17.62 -0.94 -5.02
N ASP A 29 -17.70 -1.10 -6.33
CA ASP A 29 -18.05 -0.06 -7.30
C ASP A 29 -19.24 -0.54 -8.15
N PRO A 30 -20.13 0.34 -8.64
CA PRO A 30 -21.25 -0.09 -9.47
C PRO A 30 -20.79 -0.85 -10.73
N GLY A 31 -20.94 -2.18 -10.72
CA GLY A 31 -20.54 -3.07 -11.82
C GLY A 31 -19.20 -3.80 -11.61
N CYS A 32 -18.46 -3.52 -10.54
CA CYS A 32 -17.20 -4.20 -10.25
C CYS A 32 -17.03 -4.44 -8.74
N VAL A 33 -16.73 -5.68 -8.37
CA VAL A 33 -16.32 -6.04 -7.02
C VAL A 33 -14.91 -6.58 -7.09
N VAL A 34 -13.99 -5.95 -6.38
CA VAL A 34 -12.61 -6.40 -6.23
C VAL A 34 -12.47 -7.03 -4.86
N ARG A 35 -12.27 -8.35 -4.82
CA ARG A 35 -12.11 -9.11 -3.58
C ARG A 35 -10.65 -9.35 -3.27
N PHE A 36 -10.19 -8.96 -2.08
CA PHE A 36 -8.82 -9.25 -1.67
C PHE A 36 -8.71 -10.71 -1.22
N LYS A 37 -7.84 -11.50 -1.87
CA LYS A 37 -7.65 -12.94 -1.57
C LYS A 37 -6.63 -13.19 -0.45
N GLY A 38 -6.21 -12.13 0.22
CA GLY A 38 -5.24 -12.14 1.31
C GLY A 38 -4.86 -10.71 1.71
N PRO A 39 -3.97 -10.55 2.70
CA PRO A 39 -3.51 -9.23 3.07
C PRO A 39 -2.66 -8.62 1.95
N VAL A 40 -2.74 -7.29 1.82
CA VAL A 40 -1.84 -6.52 0.98
C VAL A 40 -0.47 -6.48 1.65
N ASN A 41 0.54 -6.98 0.96
CA ASN A 41 1.92 -6.96 1.42
C ASN A 41 2.57 -5.66 0.95
N VAL A 42 3.08 -4.88 1.90
CA VAL A 42 3.77 -3.62 1.66
C VAL A 42 5.22 -3.76 2.06
N SER A 43 6.13 -3.37 1.18
CA SER A 43 7.57 -3.33 1.44
C SER A 43 8.16 -2.02 0.94
N GLY A 44 9.06 -1.41 1.70
CA GLY A 44 9.69 -0.16 1.29
C GLY A 44 10.45 0.50 2.43
N GLN A 45 10.45 1.82 2.42
CA GLN A 45 11.10 2.63 3.45
C GLN A 45 10.39 3.97 3.63
N LEU A 46 10.50 4.51 4.83
CA LEU A 46 10.16 5.89 5.15
C LEU A 46 11.45 6.70 5.20
N THR A 47 11.44 7.90 4.63
CA THR A 47 12.61 8.79 4.61
C THR A 47 12.20 10.17 5.11
N ASN A 48 12.93 10.72 6.06
CA ASN A 48 12.75 12.12 6.44
C ASN A 48 13.43 13.02 5.40
N THR A 49 12.65 13.76 4.62
CA THR A 49 13.18 14.68 3.58
C THR A 49 13.54 16.05 4.14
N GLY A 50 13.20 16.32 5.40
CA GLY A 50 13.24 17.63 6.05
C GLY A 50 11.94 18.42 5.90
N ASP A 51 11.23 18.24 4.79
CA ASP A 51 9.94 18.92 4.53
C ASP A 51 8.74 18.00 4.83
N CYS A 52 8.94 16.68 4.68
CA CYS A 52 7.94 15.65 4.94
C CYS A 52 8.60 14.29 5.24
N ILE A 53 7.81 13.34 5.73
CA ILE A 53 8.18 11.93 5.76
C ILE A 53 7.69 11.27 4.46
N MET A 54 8.63 10.86 3.60
CA MET A 54 8.35 10.23 2.32
C MET A 54 8.30 8.71 2.45
N LEU A 55 7.19 8.10 2.08
CA LEU A 55 7.05 6.66 1.88
C LEU A 55 7.39 6.31 0.42
N THR A 56 8.36 5.42 0.23
CA THR A 56 8.67 4.81 -1.08
C THR A 56 8.66 3.30 -0.96
N GLY A 57 7.98 2.59 -1.86
CA GLY A 57 7.95 1.13 -1.83
C GLY A 57 7.01 0.50 -2.85
N ASP A 58 6.63 -0.74 -2.59
CA ASP A 58 5.72 -1.53 -3.39
C ASP A 58 4.62 -2.13 -2.51
N ALA A 59 3.42 -2.23 -3.07
CA ALA A 59 2.31 -3.00 -2.52
C ALA A 59 1.91 -4.11 -3.49
N ARG A 60 1.66 -5.32 -2.95
CA ARG A 60 1.31 -6.51 -3.74
C ARG A 60 0.18 -7.29 -3.09
N VAL A 61 -0.77 -7.74 -3.89
CA VAL A 61 -1.86 -8.60 -3.44
C VAL A 61 -2.50 -9.35 -4.60
N THR A 62 -2.99 -10.56 -4.35
CA THR A 62 -3.88 -11.26 -5.28
C THR A 62 -5.31 -10.80 -5.03
N VAL A 63 -6.00 -10.39 -6.08
CA VAL A 63 -7.42 -10.06 -6.03
C VAL A 63 -8.22 -10.99 -6.94
N GLU A 64 -9.49 -11.17 -6.61
CA GLU A 64 -10.49 -11.78 -7.48
C GLU A 64 -11.43 -10.70 -7.99
N MET A 65 -11.70 -10.73 -9.29
CA MET A 65 -12.60 -9.80 -9.97
C MET A 65 -13.38 -10.54 -11.07
N LEU A 66 -14.44 -9.92 -11.59
CA LEU A 66 -15.22 -10.46 -12.69
C LEU A 66 -14.71 -9.94 -14.04
N CYS A 67 -14.66 -10.81 -15.04
CA CYS A 67 -14.36 -10.40 -16.41
C CYS A 67 -15.51 -9.56 -16.97
N ASP A 68 -15.22 -8.35 -17.46
CA ASP A 68 -16.23 -7.45 -18.05
C ASP A 68 -16.91 -8.07 -19.30
N ARG A 69 -16.25 -9.02 -19.96
CA ARG A 69 -16.78 -9.67 -21.18
C ARG A 69 -17.67 -10.89 -20.92
N CYS A 70 -17.26 -11.79 -20.02
CA CYS A 70 -17.97 -13.06 -19.78
C CYS A 70 -18.55 -13.18 -18.36
N VAL A 71 -18.25 -12.25 -17.46
CA VAL A 71 -18.68 -12.23 -16.05
C VAL A 71 -18.11 -13.40 -15.23
N GLU A 72 -17.17 -14.16 -15.76
CA GLU A 72 -16.49 -15.23 -15.02
C GLU A 72 -15.49 -14.62 -14.01
N PRO A 73 -15.40 -15.19 -12.79
CA PRO A 73 -14.41 -14.77 -11.82
C PRO A 73 -13.01 -15.19 -12.26
N PHE A 74 -12.03 -14.31 -12.07
CA PHE A 74 -10.63 -14.62 -12.25
C PHE A 74 -9.78 -13.96 -11.16
N GLU A 75 -8.66 -14.59 -10.84
CA GLU A 75 -7.68 -14.04 -9.92
C GLU A 75 -6.53 -13.38 -10.69
N CYS A 76 -6.05 -12.25 -10.20
CA CYS A 76 -4.88 -11.59 -10.75
C CYS A 76 -4.00 -11.01 -9.64
N LEU A 77 -2.70 -10.97 -9.92
CA LEU A 77 -1.74 -10.28 -9.07
C LEU A 77 -1.79 -8.79 -9.40
N VAL A 78 -2.07 -7.96 -8.39
CA VAL A 78 -1.98 -6.51 -8.46
C VAL A 78 -0.71 -6.08 -7.75
N GLU A 79 0.12 -5.33 -8.46
CA GLU A 79 1.35 -4.73 -7.94
C GLU A 79 1.31 -3.23 -8.24
N THR A 80 1.64 -2.41 -7.25
CA THR A 80 1.73 -0.96 -7.44
C THR A 80 2.89 -0.37 -6.64
N LYS A 81 3.42 0.74 -7.15
CA LYS A 81 4.42 1.53 -6.44
C LYS A 81 3.74 2.49 -5.49
N LEU A 82 4.37 2.70 -4.34
CA LEU A 82 3.97 3.66 -3.32
C LEU A 82 4.96 4.83 -3.34
N GLU A 83 4.44 6.04 -3.49
CA GLU A 83 5.20 7.28 -3.35
C GLU A 83 4.27 8.33 -2.73
N TYR A 84 4.37 8.50 -1.40
CA TYR A 84 3.46 9.33 -0.63
C TYR A 84 4.21 10.14 0.43
N GLY A 85 3.98 11.45 0.46
CA GLY A 85 4.50 12.33 1.50
C GLY A 85 3.50 12.53 2.64
N TYR A 86 3.96 12.42 3.88
CA TYR A 86 3.22 12.79 5.09
C TYR A 86 3.83 14.07 5.69
N VAL A 87 2.99 15.08 5.89
CA VAL A 87 3.35 16.32 6.60
C VAL A 87 2.48 16.36 7.85
N ASP A 88 3.11 16.52 9.01
CA ASP A 88 2.39 16.75 10.25
C ASP A 88 1.80 18.17 10.17
N ALA A 89 0.48 18.28 10.18
CA ALA A 89 -0.25 19.53 9.90
C ALA A 89 -0.35 20.44 11.13
#